data_AF-A0A9E2ILN3-F1
#
_entry.id   AF-A0A9E2ILN3-F1
#
_cell.length_a   1.000
_cell.length_b   1.000
_cell.length_c   1.000
_cell.angle_alpha   90.00
_cell.angle_beta   90.00
_cell.angle_gamma   90.00
#
_symmetry.space_group_name_H-M   'P 1'
#
loop_
_entity.id
_entity.type
_entity.pdbx_description
1 polymer ?
#
loop_
_entity_poly.entity_id
_entity_poly.type
_entity_poly.pdbx_seq_one_letter_code
_entity_poly.pdbx_strand_id
1 'polypeptide(L)'
;MEEKALRNNYLFTLIKFILFLLIFCFLASFSKEFLYQIRLDKALRVEVLLFSVLSCFAFYAFFVDLDNFYKAIQKFFFHSSFIAMVIPSFLILLGIGYFLIPRVFELDFDRDVFLFLGGFIVTAHLIFVARQNRGSNFVDFINYIFIFSILYLVNLLLFGVYLNVAFRVDMGAVIVEGFVNGATLIQSLFTQIFQR
;
A
#
# COMPACT_ATOMS: atom_id res chain seq x y z
N MET A 1 -14.57 23.13 18.05
CA MET A 1 -14.30 24.32 17.19
C MET A 1 -12.84 24.41 16.77
N GLU A 2 -11.89 23.93 17.57
CA GLU A 2 -10.45 23.94 17.26
C GLU A 2 -10.03 23.04 16.08
N GLU A 3 -10.72 21.91 15.86
CA GLU A 3 -10.42 20.98 14.75
C GLU A 3 -10.59 21.62 13.35
N LYS A 4 -11.49 22.61 13.22
CA LYS A 4 -11.69 23.35 11.95
C LYS A 4 -10.63 24.41 11.70
N ALA A 5 -10.00 24.97 12.75
CA ALA A 5 -8.97 26.00 12.62
C ALA A 5 -7.61 25.40 12.19
N LEU A 6 -7.30 24.18 12.63
CA LEU A 6 -6.11 23.43 12.20
C LEU A 6 -6.15 23.00 10.74
N ARG A 7 -7.35 22.89 10.15
CA ARG A 7 -7.57 22.39 8.78
C ARG A 7 -7.10 23.36 7.68
N ASN A 8 -6.87 24.64 8.00
CA ASN A 8 -6.38 25.65 7.05
C ASN A 8 -5.00 26.21 7.43
N ASN A 9 -4.17 25.43 8.12
CA ASN A 9 -2.80 25.84 8.38
C ASN A 9 -1.91 25.57 7.15
N TYR A 10 -1.72 26.60 6.33
CA TYR A 10 -0.88 26.53 5.12
C TYR A 10 0.57 26.14 5.41
N LEU A 11 1.13 26.53 6.58
CA LEU A 11 2.48 26.14 6.98
C LEU A 11 2.56 24.62 7.19
N PHE A 12 1.59 24.04 7.87
CA PHE A 12 1.54 22.59 8.09
C PHE A 12 1.29 21.83 6.78
N THR A 13 0.50 22.40 5.87
CA THR A 13 0.28 21.86 4.52
C THR A 13 1.58 21.86 3.71
N LEU A 14 2.36 22.95 3.77
CA LEU A 14 3.66 23.03 3.12
C LEU A 14 4.65 21.99 3.66
N ILE A 15 4.71 21.81 4.99
CA ILE A 15 5.54 20.78 5.61
C ILE A 15 5.13 19.38 5.09
N LYS A 16 3.83 19.08 5.08
CA LYS A 16 3.33 17.81 4.52
C LYS A 16 3.69 17.62 3.06
N PHE A 17 3.63 18.68 2.26
CA PHE A 17 4.01 18.63 0.86
C PHE A 17 5.50 18.31 0.68
N ILE A 18 6.38 18.99 1.43
CA ILE A 18 7.83 18.72 1.40
C ILE A 18 8.10 17.28 1.83
N LEU A 19 7.50 16.83 2.93
CA LEU A 19 7.63 15.45 3.39
C LEU A 19 7.10 14.45 2.36
N PHE A 20 5.97 14.75 1.71
CA PHE A 20 5.45 13.94 0.61
C PHE A 20 6.48 13.80 -0.51
N LEU A 21 7.13 14.89 -0.96
CA LEU A 21 8.14 14.81 -2.02
C LEU A 21 9.32 13.90 -1.65
N LEU A 22 9.77 13.98 -0.39
CA LEU A 22 10.82 13.08 0.12
C LEU A 22 10.34 11.63 0.15
N ILE A 23 9.16 11.37 0.73
CA ILE A 23 8.58 10.02 0.83
C ILE A 23 8.30 9.45 -0.56
N PHE A 24 7.88 10.26 -1.51
CA PHE A 24 7.59 9.85 -2.88
C PHE A 24 8.83 9.30 -3.59
N CYS A 25 10.02 9.86 -3.31
CA CYS A 25 11.28 9.31 -3.82
C CYS A 25 11.52 7.88 -3.32
N PHE A 26 11.27 7.63 -2.04
CA PHE A 26 11.32 6.27 -1.49
C PHE A 26 10.22 5.40 -2.10
N LEU A 27 8.98 5.86 -2.16
CA LEU A 27 7.87 5.10 -2.75
C LEU A 27 8.20 4.62 -4.17
N ALA A 28 8.76 5.49 -5.01
CA ALA A 28 9.16 5.15 -6.37
C ALA A 28 10.27 4.07 -6.38
N SER A 29 11.32 4.26 -5.58
CA SER A 29 12.44 3.31 -5.48
C SER A 29 12.01 1.95 -4.94
N PHE A 30 11.24 1.91 -3.86
CA PHE A 30 10.69 0.69 -3.27
C PHE A 30 9.77 -0.04 -4.26
N SER A 31 8.90 0.68 -4.96
CA SER A 31 8.02 0.06 -5.97
C SER A 31 8.79 -0.56 -7.12
N LYS A 32 9.84 0.12 -7.60
CA LYS A 32 10.69 -0.36 -8.68
C LYS A 32 11.42 -1.63 -8.26
N GLU A 33 12.02 -1.63 -7.08
CA GLU A 33 12.77 -2.79 -6.58
C GLU A 33 11.84 -3.97 -6.29
N PHE A 34 10.68 -3.71 -5.69
CA PHE A 34 9.67 -4.74 -5.48
C PHE A 34 9.23 -5.42 -6.78
N LEU A 35 8.97 -4.64 -7.83
CA LEU A 35 8.63 -5.16 -9.14
C LEU A 35 9.79 -5.94 -9.79
N TYR A 36 11.02 -5.49 -9.58
CA TYR A 36 12.21 -6.20 -10.05
C TYR A 36 12.31 -7.58 -9.40
N GLN A 37 12.21 -7.65 -8.06
CA GLN A 37 12.25 -8.91 -7.32
C GLN A 37 11.11 -9.86 -7.72
N ILE A 38 9.89 -9.34 -7.92
CA ILE A 38 8.77 -10.14 -8.44
C ILE A 38 9.07 -10.75 -9.81
N ARG A 39 9.72 -9.99 -10.70
CA ARG A 39 10.04 -10.46 -12.06
C ARG A 39 11.18 -11.47 -12.10
N LEU A 40 12.07 -11.45 -11.12
CA LEU A 40 13.14 -12.44 -11.00
C LEU A 40 12.60 -13.81 -10.61
N ASP A 41 11.51 -13.87 -9.85
CA ASP A 41 10.89 -15.13 -9.49
C ASP A 41 10.05 -15.70 -10.66
N LYS A 42 10.59 -16.75 -11.28
CA LYS A 42 9.93 -17.49 -12.37
C LYS A 42 8.69 -18.27 -11.92
N ALA A 43 8.54 -18.55 -10.63
CA ALA A 43 7.38 -19.24 -10.10
C ALA A 43 6.17 -18.31 -9.92
N LEU A 44 6.40 -17.00 -9.89
CA LEU A 44 5.34 -16.00 -9.73
C LEU A 44 4.73 -15.64 -11.08
N ARG A 45 3.45 -15.97 -11.26
CA ARG A 45 2.69 -15.64 -12.47
C ARG A 45 2.15 -14.21 -12.40
N VAL A 46 2.89 -13.25 -12.95
CA VAL A 46 2.50 -11.82 -12.97
C VAL A 46 1.10 -11.60 -13.57
N GLU A 47 0.69 -12.45 -14.51
CA GLU A 47 -0.66 -12.44 -15.10
C GLU A 47 -1.76 -12.61 -14.04
N VAL A 48 -1.57 -13.51 -13.06
CA VAL A 48 -2.52 -13.77 -11.97
C VAL A 48 -2.60 -12.55 -11.05
N LEU A 49 -1.46 -11.92 -10.76
CA LEU A 49 -1.42 -10.68 -9.99
C LEU A 49 -2.16 -9.55 -10.72
N LEU A 50 -1.92 -9.35 -12.02
CA LEU A 50 -2.63 -8.36 -12.82
C LEU A 50 -4.13 -8.64 -12.88
N PHE A 51 -4.51 -9.90 -13.08
CA PHE A 51 -5.91 -10.31 -13.09
C PHE A 51 -6.59 -10.05 -11.74
N SER A 52 -5.90 -10.25 -10.62
CA SER A 52 -6.42 -9.93 -9.28
C SER A 52 -6.72 -8.43 -9.10
N VAL A 53 -5.80 -7.58 -9.56
CA VAL A 53 -5.94 -6.11 -9.50
C VAL A 53 -7.11 -5.68 -10.36
N LEU A 54 -7.18 -6.14 -11.61
CA LEU A 54 -8.26 -5.82 -12.54
C LEU A 54 -9.62 -6.31 -12.04
N SER A 55 -9.68 -7.53 -11.49
CA SER A 55 -10.90 -8.09 -10.90
C SER A 55 -11.38 -7.25 -9.73
N CYS A 56 -10.47 -6.78 -8.86
CA CYS A 56 -10.81 -5.88 -7.77
C CYS A 56 -11.38 -4.55 -8.28
N PHE A 57 -10.76 -3.96 -9.31
CA PHE A 57 -11.29 -2.74 -9.93
C PHE A 57 -12.66 -2.96 -10.58
N ALA A 58 -12.86 -4.07 -11.28
CA ALA A 58 -14.15 -4.40 -11.88
C ALA A 58 -15.23 -4.60 -10.79
N PHE A 59 -14.90 -5.31 -9.71
CA PHE A 59 -15.80 -5.51 -8.57
C PHE A 59 -16.19 -4.18 -7.92
N TYR A 60 -15.22 -3.30 -7.72
CA TYR A 60 -15.44 -1.93 -7.22
C TYR A 60 -16.33 -1.09 -8.15
N ALA A 61 -16.06 -1.13 -9.45
CA ALA A 61 -16.70 -0.25 -10.42
C ALA A 61 -18.15 -0.69 -10.75
N PHE A 62 -18.41 -1.99 -10.78
CA PHE A 62 -19.66 -2.53 -11.33
C PHE A 62 -20.56 -3.24 -10.32
N PHE A 63 -20.02 -3.82 -9.25
CA PHE A 63 -20.77 -4.76 -8.42
C PHE A 63 -21.07 -4.25 -7.02
N VAL A 64 -20.09 -3.63 -6.35
CA VAL A 64 -20.21 -3.25 -4.94
C VAL A 64 -19.56 -1.90 -4.71
N ASP A 65 -20.29 -1.02 -4.02
CA ASP A 65 -19.67 0.10 -3.33
C ASP A 65 -18.77 -0.45 -2.21
N LEU A 66 -17.50 -0.75 -2.55
CA LEU A 66 -16.53 -1.33 -1.63
C LEU A 66 -16.45 -0.52 -0.34
N ASP A 67 -16.70 0.79 -0.37
CA ASP A 67 -16.68 1.66 0.80
C ASP A 67 -17.80 1.31 1.80
N ASN A 68 -19.02 1.07 1.31
CA ASN A 68 -20.15 0.69 2.16
C ASN A 68 -19.98 -0.72 2.70
N PHE A 69 -19.46 -1.64 1.89
CA PHE A 69 -19.12 -2.99 2.34
C PHE A 69 -18.02 -2.98 3.41
N TYR A 70 -16.96 -2.20 3.20
CA TYR A 70 -15.88 -2.01 4.17
C TYR A 70 -16.38 -1.39 5.46
N LYS A 71 -17.20 -0.33 5.39
CA LYS A 71 -17.81 0.32 6.56
C LYS A 71 -18.73 -0.61 7.34
N ALA A 72 -19.45 -1.51 6.68
CA ALA A 72 -20.30 -2.50 7.34
C ALA A 72 -19.47 -3.50 8.14
N ILE A 73 -18.38 -4.02 7.56
CA ILE A 73 -17.41 -4.88 8.26
C ILE A 73 -16.74 -4.10 9.40
N GLN A 74 -16.36 -2.84 9.18
CA GLN A 74 -15.74 -1.98 10.19
C GLN A 74 -16.66 -1.71 11.39
N LYS A 75 -17.93 -1.33 11.16
CA LYS A 75 -18.91 -1.12 12.24
C LYS A 75 -19.14 -2.37 13.07
N PHE A 76 -19.05 -3.55 12.46
CA PHE A 76 -19.23 -4.81 13.15
C PHE A 76 -18.08 -5.12 14.12
N PHE A 77 -16.84 -4.78 13.77
CA PHE A 77 -15.67 -5.15 14.57
C PHE A 77 -15.04 -4.00 15.39
N PHE A 78 -15.14 -2.73 14.98
CA PHE A 78 -14.33 -1.64 15.59
C PHE A 78 -15.05 -0.28 15.66
N HIS A 79 -14.97 0.39 16.82
CA HIS A 79 -15.66 1.67 17.10
C HIS A 79 -14.78 2.94 16.94
N SER A 80 -13.51 2.82 16.49
CA SER A 80 -12.55 3.94 16.41
C SER A 80 -12.04 4.20 14.98
N SER A 81 -11.98 5.48 14.57
CA SER A 81 -11.66 5.95 13.20
C SER A 81 -10.19 5.78 12.79
N PHE A 82 -9.24 5.87 13.72
CA PHE A 82 -7.81 5.63 13.44
C PHE A 82 -7.54 4.13 13.28
N ILE A 83 -8.11 3.31 14.17
CA ILE A 83 -8.01 1.85 14.13
C ILE A 83 -8.66 1.30 12.85
N ALA A 84 -9.75 1.92 12.37
CA ALA A 84 -10.41 1.56 11.12
C ALA A 84 -9.51 1.68 9.87
N MET A 85 -8.49 2.56 9.87
CA MET A 85 -7.54 2.70 8.77
C MET A 85 -6.36 1.71 8.84
N VAL A 86 -6.02 1.21 10.02
CA VAL A 86 -4.90 0.28 10.27
C VAL A 86 -5.34 -1.19 10.14
N ILE A 87 -6.60 -1.50 10.42
CA ILE A 87 -7.12 -2.87 10.46
C ILE A 87 -7.28 -3.61 9.11
N PRO A 88 -7.35 -2.97 7.94
CA PRO A 88 -7.20 -3.70 6.69
C PRO A 88 -5.86 -4.44 6.55
N SER A 89 -4.79 -3.87 7.14
CA SER A 89 -3.51 -4.54 7.31
C SER A 89 -3.66 -5.79 8.18
N PHE A 90 -4.67 -5.84 9.07
CA PHE A 90 -5.07 -7.01 9.84
C PHE A 90 -5.76 -8.08 8.97
N LEU A 91 -6.47 -7.72 7.89
CA LEU A 91 -6.99 -8.69 6.91
C LEU A 91 -5.88 -9.25 6.03
N ILE A 92 -4.89 -8.44 5.66
CA ILE A 92 -3.63 -8.92 5.06
C ILE A 92 -2.90 -9.84 6.05
N LEU A 93 -2.81 -9.48 7.34
CA LEU A 93 -2.24 -10.33 8.40
C LEU A 93 -3.07 -11.58 8.69
N LEU A 94 -4.40 -11.55 8.57
CA LEU A 94 -5.27 -12.71 8.68
C LEU A 94 -5.13 -13.60 7.44
N GLY A 95 -4.89 -13.03 6.26
CA GLY A 95 -4.46 -13.76 5.08
C GLY A 95 -3.10 -14.42 5.30
N ILE A 96 -2.12 -13.67 5.82
CA ILE A 96 -0.83 -14.21 6.26
C ILE A 96 -1.05 -15.34 7.28
N GLY A 97 -1.89 -15.17 8.29
CA GLY A 97 -2.19 -16.18 9.31
C GLY A 97 -2.89 -17.42 8.75
N TYR A 98 -3.91 -17.24 7.92
CA TYR A 98 -4.65 -18.31 7.26
C TYR A 98 -3.76 -19.17 6.35
N PHE A 99 -2.75 -18.57 5.72
CA PHE A 99 -1.82 -19.27 4.83
C PHE A 99 -0.48 -19.68 5.49
N LEU A 100 -0.12 -19.08 6.62
CA LEU A 100 0.94 -19.57 7.50
C LEU A 100 0.55 -20.93 8.08
N ILE A 101 -0.74 -21.19 8.33
CA ILE A 101 -1.23 -22.50 8.78
C ILE A 101 -0.81 -23.59 7.76
N PRO A 102 -1.19 -23.57 6.47
CA PRO A 102 -0.71 -24.52 5.47
C PRO A 102 0.81 -24.68 5.45
N ARG A 103 1.58 -23.59 5.54
CA ARG A 103 3.05 -23.67 5.54
C ARG A 103 3.64 -24.28 6.81
N VAL A 104 3.02 -24.06 7.98
CA VAL A 104 3.42 -24.65 9.27
C VAL A 104 3.00 -26.12 9.36
N PHE A 105 1.87 -26.49 8.74
CA PHE A 105 1.30 -27.84 8.75
C PHE A 105 1.63 -28.66 7.49
N GLU A 106 2.52 -28.16 6.62
CA GLU A 106 2.92 -28.79 5.35
C GLU A 106 1.73 -29.19 4.43
N LEU A 107 0.63 -28.42 4.50
CA LEU A 107 -0.50 -28.61 3.60
C LEU A 107 -0.19 -27.96 2.25
N ASP A 108 -0.38 -28.73 1.18
CA ASP A 108 -0.32 -28.19 -0.18
C ASP A 108 -1.40 -27.11 -0.37
N PHE A 109 -1.00 -25.96 -0.91
CA PHE A 109 -1.92 -24.90 -1.28
C PHE A 109 -1.61 -24.38 -2.68
N ASP A 110 -2.66 -23.94 -3.36
CA ASP A 110 -2.55 -23.38 -4.71
C ASP A 110 -1.91 -21.98 -4.64
N ARG A 111 -0.73 -21.86 -5.25
CA ARG A 111 0.06 -20.62 -5.27
C ARG A 111 -0.59 -19.52 -6.10
N ASP A 112 -1.35 -19.87 -7.14
CA ASP A 112 -2.06 -18.90 -7.97
C ASP A 112 -3.27 -18.33 -7.21
N VAL A 113 -3.98 -19.18 -6.46
CA VAL A 113 -5.05 -18.71 -5.55
C VAL A 113 -4.48 -17.81 -4.45
N PHE A 114 -3.35 -18.18 -3.87
CA PHE A 114 -2.64 -17.35 -2.89
C PHE A 114 -2.26 -15.99 -3.49
N LEU A 115 -1.60 -15.98 -4.65
CA LEU A 115 -1.19 -14.76 -5.34
C LEU A 115 -2.40 -13.87 -5.68
N PHE A 116 -3.49 -14.47 -6.16
CA PHE A 116 -4.72 -13.77 -6.49
C PHE A 116 -5.35 -13.12 -5.26
N LEU A 117 -5.51 -13.86 -4.16
CA LEU A 117 -6.13 -13.34 -2.93
C LEU A 117 -5.30 -12.21 -2.33
N GLY A 118 -3.97 -12.37 -2.26
CA GLY A 118 -3.08 -11.32 -1.78
C GLY A 118 -3.20 -10.03 -2.60
N GLY A 119 -3.10 -10.16 -3.93
CA GLY A 119 -3.21 -9.02 -4.84
C GLY A 119 -4.57 -8.33 -4.78
N PHE A 120 -5.66 -9.11 -4.69
CA PHE A 120 -7.03 -8.60 -4.56
C PHE A 120 -7.20 -7.82 -3.25
N ILE A 121 -6.80 -8.37 -2.11
CA ILE A 121 -6.95 -7.73 -0.79
C ILE A 121 -6.15 -6.42 -0.71
N VAL A 122 -4.90 -6.43 -1.18
CA VAL A 122 -4.05 -5.23 -1.20
C VAL A 122 -4.66 -4.15 -2.07
N THR A 123 -5.14 -4.51 -3.26
CA THR A 123 -5.79 -3.55 -4.17
C THR A 123 -7.08 -3.00 -3.57
N ALA A 124 -7.93 -3.85 -2.98
CA ALA A 124 -9.16 -3.44 -2.33
C ALA A 124 -8.89 -2.45 -1.19
N HIS A 125 -7.84 -2.69 -0.40
CA HIS A 125 -7.46 -1.79 0.67
C HIS A 125 -6.93 -0.45 0.13
N LEU A 126 -6.10 -0.44 -0.91
CA LEU A 126 -5.64 0.81 -1.52
C LEU A 126 -6.80 1.64 -2.08
N ILE A 127 -7.80 1.01 -2.72
CA ILE A 127 -9.02 1.67 -3.18
C ILE A 127 -9.79 2.29 -2.01
N PHE A 128 -9.95 1.54 -0.91
CA PHE A 128 -10.59 2.04 0.31
C PHE A 128 -9.87 3.27 0.88
N VAL A 129 -8.55 3.19 1.05
CA VAL A 129 -7.72 4.30 1.53
C VAL A 129 -7.83 5.51 0.60
N ALA A 130 -7.78 5.29 -0.71
CA ALA A 130 -7.88 6.36 -1.68
C ALA A 130 -9.22 7.10 -1.57
N ARG A 131 -10.31 6.37 -1.36
CA ARG A 131 -11.64 6.95 -1.24
C ARG A 131 -11.86 7.70 0.07
N GLN A 132 -11.42 7.13 1.20
CA GLN A 132 -11.58 7.75 2.52
C GLN A 132 -10.81 9.07 2.66
N ASN A 133 -9.66 9.18 1.98
CA ASN A 133 -8.81 10.37 2.06
C ASN A 133 -9.11 11.41 0.97
N ARG A 134 -10.11 11.18 0.10
CA ARG A 134 -10.44 12.11 -0.98
C ARG A 134 -11.11 13.36 -0.42
N GLY A 135 -10.51 14.52 -0.64
CA GLY A 135 -11.13 15.82 -0.33
C GLY A 135 -11.27 16.72 -1.55
N SER A 136 -11.86 17.90 -1.33
CA SER A 136 -12.32 18.79 -2.40
C SER A 136 -11.48 20.07 -2.55
N ASN A 137 -10.45 20.26 -1.72
CA ASN A 137 -9.59 21.44 -1.75
C ASN A 137 -8.09 21.07 -1.74
N PHE A 138 -7.23 22.06 -1.96
CA PHE A 138 -5.78 21.87 -2.05
C PHE A 138 -5.17 21.26 -0.77
N VAL A 139 -5.59 21.71 0.41
CA VAL A 139 -5.06 21.18 1.68
C VAL A 139 -5.42 19.69 1.82
N ASP A 140 -6.66 19.34 1.51
CA ASP A 140 -7.13 17.96 1.55
C ASP A 140 -6.40 17.11 0.50
N PHE A 141 -6.07 17.66 -0.68
CA PHE A 141 -5.27 16.98 -1.71
C PHE A 141 -3.83 16.71 -1.25
N ILE A 142 -3.16 17.68 -0.62
CA ILE A 142 -1.81 17.51 -0.09
C ILE A 142 -1.81 16.47 1.05
N ASN A 143 -2.83 16.51 1.90
CA ASN A 143 -3.01 15.52 2.95
C ASN A 143 -3.25 14.11 2.36
N TYR A 144 -4.06 14.03 1.31
CA TYR A 144 -4.33 12.79 0.57
C TYR A 144 -3.04 12.16 0.03
N ILE A 145 -2.25 12.88 -0.78
CA ILE A 145 -1.04 12.33 -1.40
C ILE A 145 0.00 11.93 -0.36
N PHE A 146 0.09 12.67 0.75
CA PHE A 146 0.99 12.37 1.85
C PHE A 146 0.59 11.06 2.57
N ILE A 147 -0.66 10.97 3.04
CA ILE A 147 -1.17 9.78 3.74
C ILE A 147 -1.15 8.56 2.82
N PHE A 148 -1.59 8.73 1.57
CA PHE A 148 -1.61 7.64 0.59
C PHE A 148 -0.21 7.09 0.33
N SER A 149 0.80 7.95 0.20
CA SER A 149 2.19 7.51 -0.01
C SER A 149 2.73 6.66 1.15
N ILE A 150 2.45 7.06 2.39
CA ILE A 150 2.87 6.30 3.58
C ILE A 150 2.15 4.94 3.61
N LEU A 151 0.83 4.94 3.44
CA LEU A 151 0.04 3.71 3.47
C LEU A 151 0.39 2.78 2.33
N TYR A 152 0.72 3.31 1.15
CA TYR A 152 1.20 2.52 0.03
C TYR A 152 2.52 1.83 0.35
N LEU A 153 3.50 2.54 0.91
CA LEU A 153 4.77 1.94 1.33
C LEU A 153 4.57 0.81 2.35
N VAL A 154 3.74 1.04 3.37
CA VAL A 154 3.41 0.01 4.37
C VAL A 154 2.76 -1.21 3.70
N ASN A 155 1.80 -0.98 2.81
CA ASN A 155 1.13 -2.07 2.09
C ASN A 155 2.08 -2.86 1.18
N LEU A 156 3.01 -2.18 0.51
CA LEU A 156 4.01 -2.82 -0.33
C LEU A 156 4.93 -3.74 0.50
N LEU A 157 5.36 -3.29 1.68
CA LEU A 157 6.16 -4.11 2.60
C LEU A 157 5.37 -5.31 3.12
N LEU A 158 4.13 -5.10 3.56
CA LEU A 158 3.28 -6.20 4.03
C LEU A 158 2.98 -7.21 2.93
N PHE A 159 2.70 -6.72 1.71
CA PHE A 159 2.48 -7.58 0.56
C PHE A 159 3.74 -8.35 0.18
N GLY A 160 4.91 -7.74 0.29
CA GLY A 160 6.15 -8.45 0.06
C GLY A 160 6.46 -9.54 1.10
N VAL A 161 6.18 -9.28 2.37
CA VAL A 161 6.23 -10.31 3.42
C VAL A 161 5.23 -11.44 3.11
N TYR A 162 4.02 -11.10 2.67
CA TYR A 162 3.02 -12.08 2.22
C TYR A 162 3.56 -12.93 1.06
N LEU A 163 4.12 -12.32 0.01
CA LEU A 163 4.68 -13.07 -1.12
C LEU A 163 5.87 -13.95 -0.72
N ASN A 164 6.69 -13.53 0.25
CA ASN A 164 7.80 -14.35 0.75
C ASN A 164 7.32 -15.71 1.32
N VAL A 165 6.08 -15.80 1.81
CA VAL A 165 5.46 -17.06 2.30
C VAL A 165 5.28 -18.11 1.19
N ALA A 166 5.17 -17.74 -0.08
CA ALA A 166 4.97 -18.71 -1.17
C ALA A 166 6.04 -18.64 -2.27
N PHE A 167 6.64 -17.46 -2.47
CA PHE A 167 7.45 -17.09 -3.63
C PHE A 167 8.88 -16.65 -3.25
N ARG A 168 9.27 -16.73 -1.97
CA ARG A 168 10.64 -16.42 -1.51
C ARG A 168 11.20 -15.08 -2.02
N VAL A 169 10.34 -14.07 -2.16
CA VAL A 169 10.72 -12.71 -2.56
C VAL A 169 11.75 -12.16 -1.57
N ASP A 170 12.89 -11.67 -2.07
CA ASP A 170 13.96 -11.12 -1.23
C ASP A 170 13.58 -9.72 -0.71
N MET A 171 12.87 -9.71 0.43
CA MET A 171 12.49 -8.48 1.11
C MET A 171 13.69 -7.70 1.66
N GLY A 172 14.84 -8.36 1.89
CA GLY A 172 16.06 -7.68 2.30
C GLY A 172 16.56 -6.77 1.20
N ALA A 173 16.65 -7.28 -0.04
CA ALA A 173 16.99 -6.49 -1.22
C ALA A 173 16.00 -5.34 -1.44
N VAL A 174 14.68 -5.59 -1.36
CA VAL A 174 13.66 -4.53 -1.51
C VAL A 174 13.86 -3.39 -0.51
N ILE A 175 14.15 -3.70 0.76
CA ILE A 175 14.32 -2.69 1.80
C ILE A 175 15.64 -1.93 1.62
N VAL A 176 16.75 -2.66 1.47
CA VAL A 176 18.09 -2.05 1.42
C VAL A 176 18.27 -1.26 0.13
N GLU A 177 18.01 -1.85 -1.03
CA GLU A 177 18.19 -1.18 -2.31
C GLU A 177 17.13 -0.09 -2.53
N GLY A 178 15.89 -0.33 -2.09
CA GLY A 178 14.83 0.69 -2.10
C GLY A 178 15.20 1.94 -1.29
N PHE A 179 15.81 1.75 -0.12
CA PHE A 179 16.27 2.85 0.72
C PHE A 179 17.47 3.58 0.11
N VAL A 180 18.51 2.85 -0.33
CA VAL A 180 19.71 3.43 -0.94
C VAL A 180 19.34 4.23 -2.19
N ASN A 181 18.57 3.63 -3.10
CA ASN A 181 18.14 4.28 -4.33
C ASN A 181 17.21 5.48 -4.05
N GLY A 182 16.35 5.39 -3.04
CA GLY A 182 15.52 6.51 -2.58
C GLY A 182 16.35 7.70 -2.09
N ALA A 183 17.36 7.43 -1.27
CA ALA A 183 18.29 8.46 -0.77
C ALA A 183 19.11 9.10 -1.91
N THR A 184 19.62 8.29 -2.84
CA THR A 184 20.33 8.78 -4.03
C THR A 184 19.43 9.63 -4.92
N LEU A 185 18.15 9.26 -5.08
CA LEU A 185 17.19 10.05 -5.85
C LEU A 185 16.94 11.42 -5.21
N ILE A 186 16.80 11.47 -3.88
CA ILE A 186 16.71 12.74 -3.14
C ILE A 186 17.95 13.58 -3.42
N GLN A 187 19.14 13.02 -3.22
CA GLN A 187 20.40 13.73 -3.45
C GLN A 187 20.47 14.29 -4.88
N SER A 188 20.15 13.48 -5.89
CA SER A 188 20.14 13.89 -7.30
C SER A 188 19.19 15.06 -7.56
N LEU A 189 17.98 15.02 -6.99
CA LEU A 189 17.02 16.11 -7.13
C LEU A 189 17.53 17.40 -6.48
N PHE A 190 18.08 17.33 -5.26
CA PHE A 190 18.69 18.49 -4.61
C PHE A 190 19.85 19.06 -5.44
N THR A 191 20.76 18.21 -5.92
CA THR A 191 21.87 18.64 -6.78
C THR A 191 21.37 19.36 -8.04
N GLN A 192 20.35 18.82 -8.73
CA GLN A 192 19.80 19.44 -9.94
C GLN A 192 19.09 20.77 -9.70
N ILE A 193 18.47 20.94 -8.52
CA ILE A 193 17.73 22.16 -8.17
C ILE A 193 18.68 23.28 -7.71
N PHE A 194 19.74 22.94 -6.97
CA PHE A 194 20.63 23.92 -6.31
C PHE A 194 21.98 24.13 -7.00
N GLN A 195 22.37 23.26 -7.93
CA GLN A 195 23.62 23.40 -8.72
C GLN A 195 23.37 23.69 -10.20
N ARG A 196 22.14 24.06 -10.56
CA ARG A 196 21.85 24.87 -11.74
C ARG A 196 21.94 26.34 -11.38
#